data_AF-A0A6A6BX32-F1
#
_entry.id   AF-A0A6A6BX32-F1
#
_cell.length_a   1.000
_cell.length_b   1.000
_cell.length_c   1.000
_cell.angle_alpha   90.00
_cell.angle_beta   90.00
_cell.angle_gamma   90.00
#
_symmetry.space_group_name_H-M   'P 1'
#
loop_
_entity.id
_entity.type
_entity.pdbx_description
1 polymer ?
#
loop_
_entity_poly.entity_id
_entity_poly.type
_entity_poly.pdbx_seq_one_letter_code
_entity_poly.pdbx_strand_id
1 'polypeptide(L)'
;MPRLLDLPPDITTQIFGYFERKVDIHSSGPAQRQWDGLVTLQACRLTCRGLNELVSGMLCPVFRGSLDKTSMERIKGLSRNPLIAEGMRAVEINLAFRPVSIATSLATYCKSVTEKVDEFRRSCHYDTEFQEYEDEDLSDAAVNHRALLAAEDRLFLIRESFWQCVEPGACRTADVSCQLLLRDCFARYALRQQDEEEIVNDGSFVNTIATAMARFKHSAYLTFVDEADIYPRSDAVTVAYDNDLLARHMLQPHDWLSAETKIEQATLLPARLLVEFPIACARLGVPLQGLDIGCFPLKTLFTSLIPSDSTRDRPTIWSELSGACRELKTFQIGRRGMHCTPYREQRISPENCDIINGYLGTTCSSPELESVYISMCPFRVCGSRKDSPDLLYQAGSFLRLLNSSSLTRIEILNVEVSGSDLESMISTLPRYRMRHIRLCDITVNEGGFADTVEILRSIKEDSKSCDIDLSTLYGGEFGPSRGFDGSSSLFDDEDGDAFCDRLEEHMHPPLLRLTTALHGALDRIRVPKDVEEIPKIIESQPTSLGTVTLRYNQETEGLAKLVAIAKAETLVG
;
A
#
# COMPACT_ATOMS: atom_id res chain seq x y z
N MET A 1 -38.01 -12.65 -24.85
CA MET A 1 -36.61 -12.56 -24.39
C MET A 1 -36.42 -13.65 -23.35
N PRO A 2 -35.30 -14.41 -23.36
CA PRO A 2 -34.98 -15.31 -22.25
C PRO A 2 -34.84 -14.49 -20.96
N ARG A 3 -35.44 -14.96 -19.85
CA ARG A 3 -35.31 -14.29 -18.56
C ARG A 3 -33.90 -14.56 -18.02
N LEU A 4 -33.36 -13.65 -17.21
CA LEU A 4 -32.02 -13.78 -16.64
C LEU A 4 -31.83 -15.11 -15.88
N LEU A 5 -32.90 -15.61 -15.25
CA LEU A 5 -32.93 -16.89 -14.52
C LEU A 5 -32.99 -18.14 -15.43
N ASP A 6 -33.29 -17.96 -16.71
CA ASP A 6 -33.29 -19.05 -17.69
C ASP A 6 -31.87 -19.32 -18.23
N LEU A 7 -30.90 -18.46 -17.90
CA LEU A 7 -29.50 -18.65 -18.25
C LEU A 7 -28.85 -19.71 -17.35
N PRO A 8 -27.84 -20.46 -17.87
CA PRO A 8 -27.04 -21.34 -17.04
C PRO A 8 -26.42 -20.58 -15.85
N PRO A 9 -26.32 -21.20 -14.66
CA PRO A 9 -25.74 -20.57 -13.47
C PRO A 9 -24.36 -19.97 -13.72
N ASP A 10 -23.53 -20.65 -14.52
CA ASP A 10 -22.16 -20.20 -14.84
C ASP A 10 -22.15 -18.89 -15.61
N ILE A 11 -23.07 -18.72 -16.57
CA ILE A 11 -23.22 -17.49 -17.36
C ILE A 11 -23.75 -16.36 -16.49
N THR A 12 -24.75 -16.66 -15.65
CA THR A 12 -25.31 -15.68 -14.70
C THR A 12 -24.26 -15.21 -13.70
N THR A 13 -23.41 -16.13 -13.23
CA THR A 13 -22.28 -15.85 -12.33
C THR A 13 -21.23 -14.99 -13.02
N GLN A 14 -20.92 -15.23 -14.30
CA GLN A 14 -20.00 -14.36 -15.07
C GLN A 14 -20.56 -12.95 -15.27
N ILE A 15 -21.87 -12.81 -15.53
CA ILE A 15 -22.53 -11.50 -15.66
C ILE A 15 -22.40 -10.71 -14.35
N PHE A 16 -22.73 -11.33 -13.21
CA PHE A 16 -22.60 -10.65 -11.92
C PHE A 16 -21.15 -10.45 -11.48
N GLY A 17 -20.27 -11.39 -11.83
CA GLY A 17 -18.83 -11.31 -11.59
C GLY A 17 -18.16 -10.13 -12.31
N TYR A 18 -18.77 -9.55 -13.35
CA TYR A 18 -18.30 -8.30 -13.94
C TYR A 18 -18.37 -7.12 -12.95
N PHE A 19 -19.40 -7.07 -12.11
CA PHE A 19 -19.52 -6.04 -11.06
C PHE A 19 -18.55 -6.30 -9.91
N GLU A 20 -18.20 -7.56 -9.67
CA GLU A 20 -17.22 -7.99 -8.67
C GLU A 20 -15.77 -7.72 -9.10
N ARG A 21 -15.41 -7.89 -10.39
CA ARG A 21 -14.05 -7.65 -10.94
C ARG A 21 -13.54 -6.20 -10.78
N LYS A 22 -14.39 -5.27 -10.36
CA LYS A 22 -14.01 -3.90 -9.99
C LYS A 22 -13.54 -3.78 -8.54
N VAL A 23 -13.72 -4.83 -7.73
CA VAL A 23 -13.19 -4.96 -6.38
C VAL A 23 -11.86 -5.71 -6.50
N ASP A 24 -10.82 -4.96 -6.86
CA ASP A 24 -9.47 -5.52 -6.92
C ASP A 24 -9.02 -5.87 -5.50
N ILE A 25 -8.71 -7.15 -5.28
CA ILE A 25 -8.15 -7.64 -4.01
C ILE A 25 -6.77 -6.98 -3.80
N HIS A 26 -6.12 -6.54 -4.88
CA HIS A 26 -4.76 -6.01 -4.89
C HIS A 26 -4.65 -4.52 -5.24
N SER A 27 -5.73 -3.80 -5.58
CA SER A 27 -5.66 -2.35 -5.82
C SER A 27 -6.71 -1.52 -5.08
N SER A 28 -6.21 -0.50 -4.37
CA SER A 28 -6.94 0.61 -3.75
C SER A 28 -7.25 1.69 -4.79
N GLY A 29 -7.84 1.31 -5.92
CA GLY A 29 -8.42 2.28 -6.85
C GLY A 29 -9.57 3.06 -6.19
N PRO A 30 -9.88 4.29 -6.65
CA PRO A 30 -10.85 5.16 -6.01
C PRO A 30 -12.21 4.47 -5.83
N ALA A 31 -12.72 4.51 -4.60
CA ALA A 31 -13.91 3.80 -4.13
C ALA A 31 -15.16 4.03 -5.00
N GLN A 32 -15.23 5.14 -5.72
CA GLN A 32 -16.41 5.60 -6.45
C GLN A 32 -16.92 4.61 -7.51
N ARG A 33 -16.03 3.85 -8.19
CA ARG A 33 -16.44 2.81 -9.16
C ARG A 33 -16.93 1.51 -8.51
N GLN A 34 -16.62 1.28 -7.23
CA GLN A 34 -17.04 0.07 -6.48
C GLN A 34 -18.47 0.20 -5.95
N TRP A 35 -18.92 1.42 -5.63
CA TRP A 35 -20.26 1.66 -5.06
C TRP A 35 -21.41 1.34 -6.02
N ASP A 36 -21.32 1.72 -7.30
CA ASP A 36 -22.39 1.44 -8.28
C ASP A 36 -22.59 -0.06 -8.52
N GLY A 37 -21.49 -0.84 -8.50
CA GLY A 37 -21.53 -2.29 -8.62
C GLY A 37 -22.19 -2.95 -7.41
N LEU A 38 -21.81 -2.52 -6.20
CA LEU A 38 -22.39 -3.05 -4.96
C LEU A 38 -23.88 -2.77 -4.84
N VAL A 39 -24.34 -1.55 -5.17
CA VAL A 39 -25.77 -1.20 -5.15
C VAL A 39 -26.56 -2.09 -6.11
N THR A 40 -26.02 -2.34 -7.29
CA THR A 40 -26.63 -3.25 -8.28
C THR A 40 -26.75 -4.67 -7.74
N LEU A 41 -25.67 -5.21 -7.15
CA LEU A 41 -25.67 -6.55 -6.56
C LEU A 41 -26.67 -6.67 -5.38
N GLN A 42 -26.77 -5.63 -4.55
CA GLN A 42 -27.75 -5.57 -3.46
C GLN A 42 -29.20 -5.59 -3.97
N ALA A 43 -29.51 -4.80 -5.01
CA ALA A 43 -30.84 -4.79 -5.62
C ALA A 43 -31.19 -6.16 -6.23
N CYS A 44 -30.24 -6.80 -6.94
CA CYS A 44 -30.44 -8.14 -7.50
C CYS A 44 -30.70 -9.19 -6.42
N ARG A 45 -29.96 -9.14 -5.30
CA ARG A 45 -30.16 -10.07 -4.16
C ARG A 45 -31.57 -10.02 -3.58
N LEU A 46 -32.22 -8.86 -3.62
CA LEU A 46 -33.58 -8.65 -3.09
C LEU A 46 -34.69 -9.05 -4.08
N THR A 47 -34.34 -9.31 -5.34
CA THR A 47 -35.32 -9.56 -6.40
C THR A 47 -35.95 -10.95 -6.30
N CYS A 48 -35.13 -12.00 -6.10
CA CYS A 48 -35.64 -13.37 -5.94
C CYS A 48 -34.63 -14.28 -5.24
N ARG A 49 -35.06 -15.48 -4.81
CA ARG A 49 -34.23 -16.45 -4.10
C ARG A 49 -33.02 -16.93 -4.93
N GLY A 50 -33.19 -17.20 -6.23
CA GLY A 50 -32.08 -17.65 -7.08
C GLY A 50 -30.98 -16.59 -7.21
N LEU A 51 -31.35 -15.32 -7.38
CA LEU A 51 -30.39 -14.23 -7.39
C LEU A 51 -29.78 -13.98 -6.00
N ASN A 52 -30.53 -14.22 -4.93
CA ASN A 52 -30.00 -14.15 -3.57
C ASN A 52 -28.86 -15.14 -3.35
N GLU A 53 -29.06 -16.39 -3.75
CA GLU A 53 -28.06 -17.46 -3.61
C GLU A 53 -26.82 -17.19 -4.49
N LEU A 54 -27.01 -16.67 -5.71
CA LEU A 54 -25.91 -16.36 -6.64
C LEU A 54 -25.09 -15.13 -6.25
N VAL A 55 -25.75 -14.05 -5.80
CA VAL A 55 -25.11 -12.73 -5.66
C VAL A 55 -24.57 -12.49 -4.25
N SER A 56 -25.09 -13.19 -3.24
CA SER A 56 -24.69 -12.94 -1.84
C SER A 56 -23.19 -13.09 -1.59
N GLY A 57 -22.51 -14.03 -2.25
CA GLY A 57 -21.05 -14.18 -2.15
C GLY A 57 -20.27 -13.00 -2.74
N MET A 58 -20.84 -12.30 -3.73
CA MET A 58 -20.18 -11.17 -4.40
C MET A 58 -20.32 -9.84 -3.63
N LEU A 59 -21.11 -9.81 -2.55
CA LEU A 59 -21.37 -8.59 -1.79
C LEU A 59 -20.21 -8.16 -0.89
N CYS A 60 -19.43 -9.12 -0.41
CA CYS A 60 -18.34 -8.86 0.54
C CYS A 60 -17.15 -9.79 0.26
N PRO A 61 -16.47 -9.66 -0.90
CA PRO A 61 -15.29 -10.47 -1.20
C PRO A 61 -14.10 -10.13 -0.30
N VAL A 62 -14.07 -8.91 0.26
CA VAL A 62 -13.03 -8.42 1.16
C VAL A 62 -13.68 -7.83 2.41
N PHE A 63 -13.29 -8.33 3.58
CA PHE A 63 -13.60 -7.68 4.86
C PHE A 63 -12.53 -6.65 5.18
N ARG A 64 -12.95 -5.42 5.50
CA ARG A 64 -12.07 -4.35 5.98
C ARG A 64 -12.42 -4.01 7.41
N GLY A 65 -11.50 -4.22 8.34
CA GLY A 65 -11.70 -3.97 9.77
C GLY A 65 -10.61 -3.12 10.38
N SER A 66 -10.92 -2.47 11.50
CA SER A 66 -9.95 -1.77 12.33
C SER A 66 -9.78 -2.52 13.66
N LEU A 67 -8.78 -2.12 14.47
CA LEU A 67 -8.55 -2.65 15.81
C LEU A 67 -9.65 -2.23 16.80
N ASP A 68 -10.84 -2.81 16.66
CA ASP A 68 -11.96 -2.49 17.55
C ASP A 68 -12.98 -3.65 17.66
N LYS A 69 -13.74 -3.64 18.76
CA LYS A 69 -14.78 -4.65 19.05
C LYS A 69 -15.92 -4.65 18.01
N THR A 70 -16.21 -3.52 17.36
CA THR A 70 -17.26 -3.42 16.32
C THR A 70 -16.86 -4.18 15.05
N SER A 71 -15.60 -4.05 14.64
CA SER A 71 -15.01 -4.79 13.52
C SER A 71 -15.01 -6.29 13.77
N MET A 72 -14.69 -6.72 15.00
CA MET A 72 -14.75 -8.13 15.42
C MET A 72 -16.19 -8.70 15.34
N GLU A 73 -17.18 -7.99 15.89
CA GLU A 73 -18.57 -8.46 15.83
C GLU A 73 -19.12 -8.45 14.40
N ARG A 74 -18.70 -7.48 13.57
CA ARG A 74 -19.07 -7.43 12.15
C ARG A 74 -18.57 -8.65 11.38
N ILE A 75 -17.28 -9.02 11.47
CA ILE A 75 -16.78 -10.19 10.74
C ILE A 75 -17.37 -11.51 11.27
N LYS A 76 -17.63 -11.57 12.57
CA LYS A 76 -18.32 -12.71 13.20
C LYS A 76 -19.76 -12.84 12.69
N GLY A 77 -20.46 -11.72 12.49
CA GLY A 77 -21.79 -11.69 11.87
C GLY A 77 -21.75 -12.14 10.41
N LEU A 78 -20.81 -11.60 9.62
CA LEU A 78 -20.66 -11.94 8.20
C LEU A 78 -20.30 -13.41 8.00
N SER A 79 -19.31 -13.92 8.72
CA SER A 79 -18.85 -15.32 8.62
C SER A 79 -19.86 -16.36 9.08
N ARG A 80 -20.90 -15.97 9.83
CA ARG A 80 -22.02 -16.87 10.21
C ARG A 80 -23.03 -17.06 9.09
N ASN A 81 -23.05 -16.17 8.09
CA ASN A 81 -23.92 -16.31 6.94
C ASN A 81 -23.19 -17.14 5.86
N PRO A 82 -23.62 -18.39 5.58
CA PRO A 82 -22.90 -19.26 4.65
C PRO A 82 -22.76 -18.68 3.25
N LEU A 83 -23.78 -17.95 2.76
CA LEU A 83 -23.77 -17.38 1.41
C LEU A 83 -22.76 -16.22 1.28
N ILE A 84 -22.55 -15.45 2.34
CA ILE A 84 -21.55 -14.38 2.36
C ILE A 84 -20.16 -14.98 2.58
N ALA A 85 -20.02 -15.85 3.59
CA ALA A 85 -18.76 -16.51 3.92
C ALA A 85 -18.18 -17.31 2.74
N GLU A 86 -19.05 -17.90 1.90
CA GLU A 86 -18.64 -18.58 0.68
C GLU A 86 -17.89 -17.65 -0.29
N GLY A 87 -18.27 -16.36 -0.38
CA GLY A 87 -17.64 -15.41 -1.29
C GLY A 87 -16.49 -14.60 -0.69
N MET A 88 -16.26 -14.68 0.62
CA MET A 88 -15.14 -13.98 1.29
C MET A 88 -13.80 -14.60 0.87
N ARG A 89 -12.87 -13.74 0.42
CA ARG A 89 -11.52 -14.14 -0.05
C ARG A 89 -10.40 -13.42 0.68
N ALA A 90 -10.65 -12.23 1.21
CA ALA A 90 -9.60 -11.43 1.84
C ALA A 90 -10.06 -10.72 3.10
N VAL A 91 -9.09 -10.45 3.97
CA VAL A 91 -9.21 -9.67 5.19
C VAL A 91 -8.14 -8.59 5.15
N GLU A 92 -8.56 -7.34 5.19
CA GLU A 92 -7.70 -6.17 5.32
C GLU A 92 -7.93 -5.58 6.71
N ILE A 93 -6.85 -5.48 7.50
CA ILE A 93 -6.88 -4.95 8.85
C ILE A 93 -6.10 -3.65 8.90
N ASN A 94 -6.79 -2.59 9.32
CA ASN A 94 -6.18 -1.33 9.69
C ASN A 94 -5.64 -1.42 11.13
N LEU A 95 -4.31 -1.35 11.24
CA LEU A 95 -3.51 -1.40 12.44
C LEU A 95 -3.11 -0.02 12.96
N ALA A 96 -3.70 1.07 12.45
CA ALA A 96 -3.63 2.36 13.12
C ALA A 96 -4.19 2.20 14.55
N PHE A 97 -3.51 2.79 15.53
CA PHE A 97 -3.82 2.57 16.94
C PHE A 97 -3.73 3.84 17.76
N ARG A 98 -4.18 3.78 19.02
CA ARG A 98 -4.12 4.89 19.97
C ARG A 98 -2.96 4.67 20.95
N PRO A 99 -1.88 5.46 20.90
CA PRO A 99 -0.76 5.30 21.82
C PRO A 99 -1.14 5.56 23.27
N VAL A 100 -0.68 4.70 24.18
CA VAL A 100 -0.92 4.82 25.62
C VAL A 100 -0.37 6.13 26.21
N SER A 101 0.77 6.62 25.71
CA SER A 101 1.36 7.89 26.17
C SER A 101 0.49 9.10 25.86
N ILE A 102 -0.35 9.02 24.82
CA ILE A 102 -1.37 10.04 24.50
C ILE A 102 -2.61 9.86 25.39
N ALA A 103 -3.08 8.62 25.56
CA ALA A 103 -4.29 8.31 26.31
C ALA A 103 -4.19 8.58 27.82
N THR A 104 -2.97 8.61 28.37
CA THR A 104 -2.73 8.76 29.82
C THR A 104 -2.68 10.20 30.32
N SER A 105 -2.48 11.18 29.43
CA SER A 105 -2.27 12.58 29.80
C SER A 105 -3.08 13.51 28.91
N LEU A 106 -3.97 14.30 29.52
CA LEU A 106 -4.72 15.33 28.80
C LEU A 106 -3.77 16.34 28.11
N ALA A 107 -2.61 16.62 28.70
CA ALA A 107 -1.61 17.50 28.11
C ALA A 107 -1.03 16.92 26.81
N THR A 108 -0.63 15.64 26.83
CA THR A 108 -0.10 14.96 25.65
C THR A 108 -1.17 14.81 24.57
N TYR A 109 -2.40 14.48 24.96
CA TYR A 109 -3.55 14.45 24.07
C TYR A 109 -3.85 15.81 23.44
N CYS A 110 -3.86 16.88 24.24
CA CYS A 110 -4.06 18.24 23.76
C CYS A 110 -3.00 18.64 22.74
N LYS A 111 -1.72 18.32 22.99
CA LYS A 111 -0.62 18.56 22.04
C LYS A 111 -0.89 17.83 20.72
N SER A 112 -1.21 16.54 20.78
CA SER A 112 -1.45 15.72 19.59
C SER A 112 -2.66 16.20 18.77
N VAL A 113 -3.77 16.51 19.43
CA VAL A 113 -4.97 17.05 18.76
C VAL A 113 -4.70 18.43 18.18
N THR A 114 -3.94 19.27 18.88
CA THR A 114 -3.58 20.60 18.37
C THR A 114 -2.76 20.50 17.09
N GLU A 115 -1.83 19.55 16.98
CA GLU A 115 -1.07 19.32 15.74
C GLU A 115 -2.00 18.96 14.56
N LYS A 116 -3.08 18.21 14.81
CA LYS A 116 -4.12 17.91 13.79
C LYS A 116 -4.90 19.18 13.42
N VAL A 117 -5.31 20.00 14.39
CA VAL A 117 -5.98 21.29 14.13
C VAL A 117 -5.07 22.24 13.34
N ASP A 118 -3.77 22.27 13.66
CA ASP A 118 -2.76 23.06 12.95
C ASP A 118 -2.54 22.54 11.51
N GLU A 119 -2.80 21.27 11.22
CA GLU A 119 -2.79 20.74 9.85
C GLU A 119 -3.94 21.29 9.01
N PHE A 120 -5.17 21.30 9.55
CA PHE A 120 -6.31 21.95 8.89
C PHE A 120 -6.04 23.43 8.67
N ARG A 121 -5.48 24.13 9.68
CA ARG A 121 -5.14 25.54 9.57
C ARG A 121 -4.12 25.79 8.45
N ARG A 122 -3.04 24.99 8.39
CA ARG A 122 -2.03 25.09 7.32
C ARG A 122 -2.63 24.82 5.94
N SER A 123 -3.62 23.94 5.83
CA SER A 123 -4.34 23.72 4.58
C SER A 123 -5.09 24.97 4.14
N CYS A 124 -5.84 25.61 5.05
CA CYS A 124 -6.49 26.90 4.75
C CYS A 124 -5.48 27.97 4.33
N HIS A 125 -4.36 28.07 5.05
CA HIS A 125 -3.31 29.03 4.75
C HIS A 125 -2.74 28.83 3.35
N TYR A 126 -2.36 27.59 3.00
CA TYR A 126 -1.81 27.27 1.69
C TYR A 126 -2.77 27.60 0.54
N ASP A 127 -4.07 27.34 0.72
CA ASP A 127 -5.09 27.62 -0.30
C ASP A 127 -5.40 29.12 -0.45
N THR A 128 -5.02 29.94 0.53
CA THR A 128 -5.24 31.40 0.54
C THR A 128 -3.99 32.22 0.24
N GLU A 129 -2.78 31.68 0.48
CA GLU A 129 -1.49 32.40 0.45
C GLU A 129 -1.19 33.12 -0.87
N PHE A 130 -1.71 32.62 -1.99
CA PHE A 130 -1.42 33.14 -3.34
C PHE A 130 -2.60 33.82 -4.02
N GLN A 131 -3.69 34.08 -3.29
CA GLN A 131 -4.92 34.63 -3.83
C GLN A 131 -5.30 35.92 -3.11
N GLU A 132 -5.55 36.99 -3.88
CA GLU A 132 -6.11 38.24 -3.38
C GLU A 132 -7.40 38.53 -4.16
N TYR A 133 -8.48 38.77 -3.44
CA TYR A 133 -9.77 39.16 -4.00
C TYR A 133 -10.23 40.47 -3.35
N GLU A 134 -10.87 41.34 -4.13
CA GLU A 134 -11.51 42.54 -3.58
C GLU A 134 -12.72 42.15 -2.71
N ASP A 135 -13.00 42.91 -1.66
CA ASP A 135 -14.12 42.63 -0.74
C ASP A 135 -15.48 42.58 -1.44
N GLU A 136 -15.61 43.28 -2.57
CA GLU A 136 -16.83 43.33 -3.39
C GLU A 136 -16.94 42.17 -4.39
N ASP A 137 -15.89 41.35 -4.56
CA ASP A 137 -15.95 40.18 -5.46
C ASP A 137 -16.88 39.10 -4.86
N LEU A 138 -17.90 38.72 -5.63
CA LEU A 138 -18.90 37.71 -5.28
C LEU A 138 -18.73 36.42 -6.09
N SER A 139 -17.61 36.25 -6.79
CA SER A 139 -17.27 34.99 -7.44
C SER A 139 -17.20 33.85 -6.43
N ASP A 140 -17.53 32.63 -6.87
CA ASP A 140 -17.45 31.44 -6.03
C ASP A 140 -16.04 31.25 -5.43
N ALA A 141 -15.00 31.67 -6.16
CA ALA A 141 -13.62 31.65 -5.71
C ALA A 141 -13.37 32.64 -4.56
N ALA A 142 -13.84 33.89 -4.67
CA ALA A 142 -13.74 34.89 -3.61
C ALA A 142 -14.55 34.50 -2.36
N VAL A 143 -15.74 33.89 -2.53
CA VAL A 143 -16.53 33.34 -1.43
C VAL A 143 -15.80 32.21 -0.72
N ASN A 144 -15.23 31.25 -1.47
CA ASN A 144 -14.47 30.15 -0.91
C ASN A 144 -13.20 30.63 -0.19
N HIS A 145 -12.48 31.59 -0.77
CA HIS A 145 -11.30 32.20 -0.17
C HIS A 145 -11.63 32.85 1.19
N ARG A 146 -12.71 33.63 1.28
CA ARG A 146 -13.16 34.21 2.56
C ARG A 146 -13.58 33.15 3.58
N ALA A 147 -14.21 32.06 3.13
CA ALA A 147 -14.58 30.96 4.01
C ALA A 147 -13.33 30.26 4.59
N LEU A 148 -12.27 30.10 3.80
CA LEU A 148 -10.99 29.54 4.25
C LEU A 148 -10.30 30.43 5.28
N LEU A 149 -10.24 31.75 5.06
CA LEU A 149 -9.70 32.71 6.03
C LEU A 149 -10.46 32.67 7.37
N ALA A 150 -11.80 32.69 7.31
CA ALA A 150 -12.64 32.60 8.50
C ALA A 150 -12.47 31.25 9.24
N ALA A 151 -12.30 30.16 8.49
CA ALA A 151 -12.00 28.84 9.05
C ALA A 151 -10.62 28.79 9.71
N GLU A 152 -9.59 29.40 9.11
CA GLU A 152 -8.26 29.53 9.71
C GLU A 152 -8.32 30.25 11.06
N ASP A 153 -9.00 31.40 11.14
CA ASP A 153 -9.20 32.14 12.39
C ASP A 153 -9.95 31.30 13.44
N ARG A 154 -10.98 30.57 13.02
CA ARG A 154 -11.75 29.70 13.92
C ARG A 154 -10.91 28.54 14.44
N LEU A 155 -10.12 27.89 13.60
CA LEU A 155 -9.21 26.81 13.98
C LEU A 155 -8.11 27.31 14.94
N PHE A 156 -7.60 28.52 14.73
CA PHE A 156 -6.70 29.17 15.67
C PHE A 156 -7.36 29.33 17.05
N LEU A 157 -8.58 29.85 17.12
CA LEU A 157 -9.33 29.99 18.39
C LEU A 157 -9.62 28.65 19.07
N ILE A 158 -9.95 27.60 18.30
CA ILE A 158 -10.15 26.24 18.81
C ILE A 158 -8.86 25.74 19.48
N ARG A 159 -7.73 25.85 18.78
CA ARG A 159 -6.39 25.49 19.28
C ARG A 159 -6.04 26.23 20.58
N GLU A 160 -6.24 27.54 20.62
CA GLU A 160 -5.98 28.33 21.83
C GLU A 160 -6.91 27.92 23.00
N SER A 161 -8.16 27.58 22.69
CA SER A 161 -9.11 27.09 23.68
C SER A 161 -8.69 25.74 24.26
N PHE A 162 -8.10 24.86 23.44
CA PHE A 162 -7.56 23.58 23.90
C PHE A 162 -6.38 23.77 24.85
N TRP A 163 -5.41 24.62 24.52
CA TRP A 163 -4.26 24.87 25.39
C TRP A 163 -4.65 25.45 26.75
N GLN A 164 -5.67 26.29 26.80
CA GLN A 164 -6.20 26.79 28.07
C GLN A 164 -6.78 25.70 28.99
N CYS A 165 -7.13 24.52 28.46
CA CYS A 165 -7.54 23.38 29.30
C CYS A 165 -6.40 22.80 30.13
N VAL A 166 -5.16 22.95 29.64
CA VAL A 166 -3.96 22.35 30.21
C VAL A 166 -3.15 23.42 30.95
N GLU A 167 -3.10 24.63 30.43
CA GLU A 167 -2.35 25.77 30.99
C GLU A 167 -3.27 27.00 31.14
N PRO A 168 -3.91 27.19 32.32
CA PRO A 168 -4.78 28.32 32.57
C PRO A 168 -4.00 29.65 32.50
N GLY A 169 -4.39 30.55 31.58
CA GLY A 169 -3.77 31.88 31.42
C GLY A 169 -3.17 32.15 30.03
N ALA A 170 -3.16 31.17 29.12
CA ALA A 170 -2.57 31.29 27.80
C ALA A 170 -3.27 32.32 26.86
N CYS A 171 -4.60 32.52 26.97
CA CYS A 171 -5.34 33.47 26.12
C CYS A 171 -6.65 33.94 26.81
N ARG A 172 -7.18 35.13 26.44
CA ARG A 172 -8.37 35.75 27.07
C ARG A 172 -9.71 35.35 26.41
N THR A 173 -9.68 34.65 25.27
CA THR A 173 -10.86 34.31 24.46
C THR A 173 -11.05 32.80 24.35
N ALA A 174 -11.14 32.10 25.50
CA ALA A 174 -11.46 30.67 25.50
C ALA A 174 -12.92 30.41 25.14
N ASP A 175 -13.13 29.54 24.15
CA ASP A 175 -14.43 28.95 23.89
C ASP A 175 -14.64 27.75 24.81
N VAL A 176 -15.51 27.90 25.81
CA VAL A 176 -15.83 26.85 26.79
C VAL A 176 -16.35 25.57 26.11
N SER A 177 -17.04 25.69 24.97
CA SER A 177 -17.55 24.53 24.24
C SER A 177 -16.40 23.67 23.69
N CYS A 178 -15.37 24.29 23.13
CA CYS A 178 -14.15 23.61 22.68
C CYS A 178 -13.42 22.91 23.85
N GLN A 179 -13.39 23.54 25.03
CA GLN A 179 -12.78 22.93 26.21
C GLN A 179 -13.51 21.67 26.67
N LEU A 180 -14.85 21.71 26.67
CA LEU A 180 -15.68 20.55 27.00
C LEU A 180 -15.51 19.45 25.96
N LEU A 181 -15.46 19.81 24.67
CA LEU A 181 -15.21 18.87 23.57
C LEU A 181 -13.87 18.15 23.72
N LEU A 182 -12.79 18.89 24.04
CA LEU A 182 -11.47 18.30 24.28
C LEU A 182 -11.50 17.26 25.40
N ARG A 183 -12.16 17.57 26.52
CA ARG A 183 -12.25 16.65 27.67
C ARG A 183 -13.10 15.42 27.36
N ASP A 184 -14.22 15.58 26.66
CA ASP A 184 -15.04 14.44 26.20
C ASP A 184 -14.25 13.52 25.27
N CYS A 185 -13.61 14.12 24.26
CA CYS A 185 -12.80 13.38 23.30
C CYS A 185 -11.61 12.69 23.99
N PHE A 186 -10.95 13.31 24.97
CA PHE A 186 -9.90 12.68 25.76
C PHE A 186 -10.42 11.43 26.49
N ALA A 187 -11.54 11.54 27.21
CA ALA A 187 -12.12 10.40 27.94
C ALA A 187 -12.48 9.24 26.99
N ARG A 188 -13.06 9.56 25.83
CA ARG A 188 -13.42 8.57 24.80
C ARG A 188 -12.19 7.97 24.12
N TYR A 189 -11.16 8.77 23.89
CA TYR A 189 -9.89 8.32 23.32
C TYR A 189 -9.20 7.33 24.26
N ALA A 190 -9.13 7.66 25.55
CA ALA A 190 -8.56 6.80 26.58
C ALA A 190 -9.32 5.46 26.70
N LEU A 191 -10.67 5.51 26.69
CA LEU A 191 -11.48 4.29 26.71
C LEU A 191 -11.21 3.40 25.49
N ARG A 192 -11.13 3.99 24.29
CA ARG A 192 -10.85 3.23 23.05
C ARG A 192 -9.43 2.66 23.04
N GLN A 193 -8.46 3.38 23.58
CA GLN A 193 -7.09 2.87 23.72
C GLN A 193 -7.05 1.66 24.66
N GLN A 194 -7.77 1.72 25.78
CA GLN A 194 -7.87 0.58 26.70
C GLN A 194 -8.56 -0.62 26.04
N ASP A 195 -9.64 -0.40 25.30
CA ASP A 195 -10.32 -1.46 24.53
C ASP A 195 -9.38 -2.10 23.48
N GLU A 196 -8.60 -1.28 22.75
CA GLU A 196 -7.60 -1.74 21.78
C GLU A 196 -6.51 -2.60 22.44
N GLU A 197 -5.99 -2.13 23.56
CA GLU A 197 -4.94 -2.83 24.31
C GLU A 197 -5.45 -4.17 24.87
N GLU A 198 -6.68 -4.19 25.40
CA GLU A 198 -7.34 -5.41 25.88
C GLU A 198 -7.43 -6.47 24.77
N ILE A 199 -8.05 -6.11 23.63
CA ILE A 199 -8.32 -7.08 22.55
C ILE A 199 -7.06 -7.59 21.83
N VAL A 200 -5.97 -6.81 21.87
CA VAL A 200 -4.68 -7.21 21.32
C VAL A 200 -3.93 -8.10 22.31
N ASN A 201 -3.86 -7.72 23.59
CA ASN A 201 -3.11 -8.47 24.59
C ASN A 201 -3.73 -9.83 24.92
N ASP A 202 -5.06 -9.91 25.03
CA ASP A 202 -5.75 -11.17 25.29
C ASP A 202 -5.84 -12.09 24.04
N GLY A 203 -5.40 -11.59 22.88
CA GLY A 203 -5.45 -12.28 21.60
C GLY A 203 -6.86 -12.47 21.04
N SER A 204 -7.89 -11.88 21.64
CA SER A 204 -9.29 -12.03 21.22
C SER A 204 -9.51 -11.48 19.82
N PHE A 205 -8.83 -10.40 19.45
CA PHE A 205 -8.89 -9.82 18.11
C PHE A 205 -8.43 -10.85 17.06
N VAL A 206 -7.20 -11.34 17.18
CA VAL A 206 -6.61 -12.33 16.27
C VAL A 206 -7.46 -13.60 16.21
N ASN A 207 -7.81 -14.15 17.37
CA ASN A 207 -8.57 -15.41 17.45
C ASN A 207 -9.96 -15.27 16.82
N THR A 208 -10.63 -14.14 17.02
CA THR A 208 -11.97 -13.91 16.45
C THR A 208 -11.92 -13.84 14.93
N ILE A 209 -10.96 -13.09 14.38
CA ILE A 209 -10.86 -12.91 12.94
C ILE A 209 -10.36 -14.20 12.27
N ALA A 210 -9.34 -14.87 12.82
CA ALA A 210 -8.88 -16.16 12.31
C ALA A 210 -9.98 -17.24 12.36
N THR A 211 -10.80 -17.26 13.42
CA THR A 211 -11.97 -18.16 13.51
C THR A 211 -13.03 -17.83 12.44
N ALA A 212 -13.24 -16.56 12.13
CA ALA A 212 -14.12 -16.15 11.05
C ALA A 212 -13.57 -16.59 9.68
N MET A 213 -12.26 -16.44 9.46
CA MET A 213 -11.56 -16.87 8.25
C MET A 213 -11.60 -18.37 8.03
N ALA A 214 -11.61 -19.17 9.11
CA ALA A 214 -11.77 -20.63 9.02
C ALA A 214 -13.12 -21.09 8.43
N ARG A 215 -14.09 -20.17 8.30
CA ARG A 215 -15.37 -20.45 7.63
C ARG A 215 -15.37 -20.06 6.16
N PHE A 216 -14.30 -19.46 5.66
CA PHE A 216 -14.21 -19.08 4.26
C PHE A 216 -14.01 -20.33 3.41
N LYS A 217 -14.74 -20.41 2.29
CA LYS A 217 -14.63 -21.54 1.37
C LYS A 217 -13.41 -21.44 0.46
N HIS A 218 -12.92 -20.22 0.27
CA HIS A 218 -11.83 -19.90 -0.65
C HIS A 218 -10.56 -19.49 0.09
N SER A 219 -9.48 -19.48 -0.68
CA SER A 219 -8.16 -19.01 -0.28
C SER A 219 -8.22 -17.68 0.47
N ALA A 220 -7.54 -17.63 1.61
CA ALA A 220 -7.51 -16.46 2.46
C ALA A 220 -6.30 -15.56 2.13
N TYR A 221 -6.59 -14.31 1.81
CA TYR A 221 -5.61 -13.23 1.69
C TYR A 221 -5.68 -12.34 2.93
N LEU A 222 -4.52 -11.95 3.43
CA LEU A 222 -4.39 -11.07 4.59
C LEU A 222 -3.61 -9.81 4.20
N THR A 223 -4.19 -8.65 4.48
CA THR A 223 -3.57 -7.35 4.23
C THR A 223 -3.52 -6.56 5.54
N PHE A 224 -2.39 -5.95 5.83
CA PHE A 224 -2.22 -5.02 6.95
C PHE A 224 -1.93 -3.63 6.42
N VAL A 225 -2.62 -2.63 6.96
CA VAL A 225 -2.41 -1.20 6.65
C VAL A 225 -2.47 -0.41 7.94
N ASP A 226 -2.00 0.84 7.96
CA ASP A 226 -2.12 1.74 9.11
C ASP A 226 -2.65 3.12 8.70
N GLU A 227 -3.43 3.16 7.62
CA GLU A 227 -4.02 4.39 7.10
C GLU A 227 -5.05 4.95 8.10
N ALA A 228 -4.73 6.05 8.78
CA ALA A 228 -5.77 6.84 9.44
C ALA A 228 -6.74 7.35 8.36
N ASP A 229 -8.06 7.31 8.60
CA ASP A 229 -9.06 7.75 7.61
C ASP A 229 -8.63 9.10 7.01
N ILE A 230 -8.20 9.09 5.75
CA ILE A 230 -7.76 10.28 5.04
C ILE A 230 -9.03 10.97 4.59
N TYR A 231 -9.58 11.82 5.46
CA TYR A 231 -10.58 12.78 5.02
C TYR A 231 -9.90 13.69 3.99
N PRO A 232 -10.60 14.06 2.91
CA PRO A 232 -10.04 14.93 1.91
C PRO A 232 -9.58 16.23 2.60
N ARG A 233 -8.35 16.68 2.28
CA ARG A 233 -7.76 17.93 2.80
C ARG A 233 -8.70 19.14 2.66
N SER A 234 -9.66 19.06 1.74
CA SER A 234 -10.69 20.06 1.43
C SER A 234 -11.79 20.23 2.49
N ASP A 235 -11.69 19.61 3.67
CA ASP A 235 -12.75 19.69 4.70
C ASP A 235 -12.44 20.66 5.86
N ALA A 236 -11.34 21.43 5.78
CA ALA A 236 -10.92 22.32 6.87
C ALA A 236 -12.00 23.34 7.27
N VAL A 237 -12.76 23.86 6.29
CA VAL A 237 -13.89 24.76 6.54
C VAL A 237 -15.00 24.05 7.34
N THR A 238 -15.41 22.85 6.94
CA THR A 238 -16.45 22.10 7.67
C THR A 238 -15.97 21.73 9.07
N VAL A 239 -14.73 21.26 9.22
CA VAL A 239 -14.14 20.90 10.52
C VAL A 239 -14.12 22.09 11.48
N ALA A 240 -13.89 23.31 10.98
CA ALA A 240 -13.88 24.51 11.82
C ALA A 240 -15.24 24.82 12.47
N TYR A 241 -16.35 24.38 11.86
CA TYR A 241 -17.72 24.72 12.29
C TYR A 241 -18.58 23.50 12.69
N ASP A 242 -18.16 22.27 12.39
CA ASP A 242 -18.83 21.04 12.79
C ASP A 242 -18.07 20.34 13.93
N ASN A 243 -18.60 20.46 15.15
CA ASN A 243 -18.02 19.85 16.34
C ASN A 243 -18.04 18.31 16.29
N ASP A 244 -19.00 17.68 15.62
CA ASP A 244 -19.05 16.22 15.50
C ASP A 244 -17.96 15.72 14.56
N LEU A 245 -17.73 16.44 13.46
CA LEU A 245 -16.64 16.15 12.54
C LEU A 245 -15.28 16.39 13.20
N LEU A 246 -15.11 17.52 13.90
CA LEU A 246 -13.92 17.79 14.70
C LEU A 246 -13.67 16.69 15.73
N ALA A 247 -14.71 16.26 16.47
CA ALA A 247 -14.61 15.16 17.42
C ALA A 247 -14.16 13.84 16.76
N ARG A 248 -14.64 13.52 15.55
CA ARG A 248 -14.19 12.33 14.81
C ARG A 248 -12.69 12.40 14.54
N HIS A 249 -12.17 13.55 14.09
CA HIS A 249 -10.74 13.76 13.86
C HIS A 249 -9.89 13.67 15.13
N MET A 250 -10.37 14.28 16.21
CA MET A 250 -9.73 14.22 17.54
C MET A 250 -9.65 12.79 18.08
N LEU A 251 -10.58 11.92 17.68
CA LEU A 251 -10.63 10.51 18.10
C LEU A 251 -9.91 9.56 17.14
N GLN A 252 -9.37 10.04 16.01
CA GLN A 252 -8.67 9.17 15.05
C GLN A 252 -7.43 8.52 15.67
N PRO A 253 -7.16 7.25 15.35
CA PRO A 253 -5.90 6.60 15.68
C PRO A 253 -4.72 7.23 14.92
N HIS A 254 -3.51 6.79 15.23
CA HIS A 254 -2.27 7.20 14.60
C HIS A 254 -1.71 6.10 13.70
N ASP A 255 -1.17 6.50 12.55
CA ASP A 255 -0.29 5.67 11.73
C ASP A 255 1.04 5.41 12.47
N TRP A 256 1.76 4.36 12.06
CA TRP A 256 2.95 3.90 12.77
C TRP A 256 4.12 4.87 12.62
N LEU A 257 4.25 5.53 11.46
CA LEU A 257 5.30 6.51 11.24
C LEU A 257 5.14 7.73 12.16
N SER A 258 3.92 8.26 12.27
CA SER A 258 3.56 9.34 13.20
C SER A 258 3.84 8.91 14.64
N ALA A 259 3.50 7.67 15.00
CA ALA A 259 3.78 7.14 16.33
C ALA A 259 5.29 7.07 16.63
N GLU A 260 6.10 6.59 15.70
CA GLU A 260 7.56 6.49 15.88
C GLU A 260 8.29 7.85 15.84
N THR A 261 7.72 8.86 15.17
CA THR A 261 8.41 10.14 14.93
C THR A 261 7.97 11.26 15.85
N LYS A 262 6.70 11.30 16.25
CA LYS A 262 6.11 12.45 16.96
C LYS A 262 5.76 12.14 18.42
N ILE A 263 5.64 10.87 18.78
CA ILE A 263 5.06 10.46 20.05
C ILE A 263 6.16 9.87 20.93
N GLU A 264 6.45 10.58 22.01
CA GLU A 264 7.44 10.14 22.99
C GLU A 264 6.98 8.84 23.65
N GLN A 265 7.93 7.90 23.81
CA GLN A 265 7.72 6.61 24.48
C GLN A 265 6.60 5.76 23.85
N ALA A 266 6.33 5.94 22.55
CA ALA A 266 5.37 5.09 21.84
C ALA A 266 5.81 3.62 21.84
N THR A 267 4.84 2.72 21.98
CA THR A 267 4.99 1.29 21.77
C THR A 267 4.09 0.88 20.60
N LEU A 268 4.64 0.22 19.58
CA LEU A 268 3.85 -0.29 18.45
C LEU A 268 3.19 -1.61 18.81
N LEU A 269 2.27 -1.59 19.78
CA LEU A 269 1.57 -2.79 20.24
C LEU A 269 0.97 -3.62 19.09
N PRO A 270 0.35 -3.04 18.04
CA PRO A 270 -0.21 -3.82 16.94
C PRO A 270 0.82 -4.54 16.05
N ALA A 271 2.12 -4.18 16.12
CA ALA A 271 3.12 -4.76 15.22
C ALA A 271 3.27 -6.28 15.40
N ARG A 272 3.06 -6.80 16.61
CA ARG A 272 3.05 -8.24 16.90
C ARG A 272 2.02 -9.01 16.06
N LEU A 273 0.94 -8.35 15.62
CA LEU A 273 -0.11 -8.97 14.82
C LEU A 273 0.38 -9.41 13.44
N LEU A 274 1.44 -8.80 12.91
CA LEU A 274 2.08 -9.25 11.67
C LEU A 274 2.62 -10.69 11.79
N VAL A 275 2.93 -11.13 13.01
CA VAL A 275 3.45 -12.47 13.31
C VAL A 275 2.36 -13.38 13.89
N GLU A 276 1.60 -12.89 14.87
CA GLU A 276 0.61 -13.70 15.58
C GLU A 276 -0.55 -14.14 14.70
N PHE A 277 -0.94 -13.29 13.75
CA PHE A 277 -2.13 -13.53 12.95
C PHE A 277 -1.93 -14.65 11.92
N PRO A 278 -0.84 -14.68 11.12
CA PRO A 278 -0.52 -15.86 10.30
C PRO A 278 -0.48 -17.15 11.11
N ILE A 279 0.16 -17.13 12.27
CA ILE A 279 0.27 -18.30 13.16
C ILE A 279 -1.10 -18.76 13.65
N ALA A 280 -1.99 -17.85 14.04
CA ALA A 280 -3.34 -18.19 14.48
C ALA A 280 -4.18 -18.80 13.35
N CYS A 281 -4.10 -18.24 12.13
CA CYS A 281 -4.72 -18.83 10.95
C CYS A 281 -4.26 -20.27 10.71
N ALA A 282 -2.95 -20.50 10.73
CA ALA A 282 -2.37 -21.83 10.53
C ALA A 282 -2.84 -22.84 11.59
N ARG A 283 -2.93 -22.43 12.86
CA ARG A 283 -3.44 -23.27 13.97
C ARG A 283 -4.90 -23.69 13.77
N LEU A 284 -5.69 -22.87 13.07
CA LEU A 284 -7.07 -23.17 12.72
C LEU A 284 -7.21 -23.89 11.37
N GLY A 285 -6.11 -24.27 10.74
CA GLY A 285 -6.10 -24.93 9.44
C GLY A 285 -6.53 -24.00 8.30
N VAL A 286 -6.29 -22.69 8.44
CA VAL A 286 -6.56 -21.70 7.39
C VAL A 286 -5.27 -21.47 6.60
N PRO A 287 -5.16 -22.04 5.38
CA PRO A 287 -3.97 -21.83 4.55
C PRO A 287 -4.01 -20.42 3.96
N LEU A 288 -3.10 -19.56 4.41
CA LEU A 288 -2.93 -18.23 3.84
C LEU A 288 -2.26 -18.34 2.47
N GLN A 289 -2.92 -17.82 1.44
CA GLN A 289 -2.37 -17.79 0.08
C GLN A 289 -1.75 -16.45 -0.30
N GLY A 290 -2.13 -15.37 0.38
CA GLY A 290 -1.51 -14.07 0.15
C GLY A 290 -1.36 -13.26 1.42
N LEU A 291 -0.26 -12.52 1.48
CA LEU A 291 0.11 -11.64 2.58
C LEU A 291 0.63 -10.33 2.01
N ASP A 292 -0.03 -9.23 2.36
CA ASP A 292 0.33 -7.88 1.95
C ASP A 292 0.59 -6.99 3.18
N ILE A 293 1.82 -6.50 3.30
CA ILE A 293 2.31 -5.72 4.43
C ILE A 293 2.41 -4.26 3.99
N GLY A 294 1.35 -3.51 4.30
CA GLY A 294 1.25 -2.08 4.06
C GLY A 294 1.64 -1.21 5.26
N CYS A 295 2.00 -1.80 6.40
CA CYS A 295 2.54 -1.09 7.56
C CYS A 295 3.61 -1.95 8.24
N PHE A 296 4.73 -1.35 8.62
CA PHE A 296 5.87 -2.03 9.25
C PHE A 296 6.62 -1.05 10.16
N PRO A 297 7.28 -1.46 11.26
CA PRO A 297 8.07 -0.52 12.05
C PRO A 297 9.18 0.08 11.19
N LEU A 298 9.37 1.40 11.23
CA LEU A 298 10.27 2.09 10.31
C LEU A 298 11.52 2.64 11.00
N LYS A 299 11.48 3.09 12.25
CA LYS A 299 12.62 3.78 12.88
C LYS A 299 13.35 2.96 13.93
N THR A 300 12.66 2.60 15.01
CA THR A 300 13.31 2.05 16.21
C THR A 300 12.50 0.93 16.86
N LEU A 301 11.21 0.82 16.58
CA LEU A 301 10.29 -0.06 17.31
C LEU A 301 10.16 -1.47 16.71
N PHE A 302 11.20 -1.97 16.04
CA PHE A 302 11.22 -3.30 15.39
C PHE A 302 11.00 -4.47 16.35
N THR A 303 11.45 -4.34 17.59
CA THR A 303 11.23 -5.35 18.64
C THR A 303 9.75 -5.57 18.94
N SER A 304 8.87 -4.64 18.58
CA SER A 304 7.41 -4.78 18.74
C SER A 304 6.81 -5.88 17.85
N LEU A 305 7.54 -6.35 16.82
CA LEU A 305 7.15 -7.53 16.03
C LEU A 305 7.23 -8.82 16.85
N ILE A 306 8.05 -8.84 17.90
CA ILE A 306 8.27 -10.00 18.77
C ILE A 306 7.27 -9.89 19.93
N PRO A 307 6.31 -10.83 20.06
CA PRO A 307 5.32 -10.78 21.14
C PRO A 307 5.99 -10.80 22.52
N SER A 308 5.77 -9.74 23.30
CA SER A 308 6.46 -9.51 24.58
C SER A 308 6.14 -10.56 25.66
N ASP A 309 4.96 -11.18 25.59
CA ASP A 309 4.52 -12.20 26.55
C ASP A 309 4.99 -13.62 26.19
N SER A 310 5.79 -13.77 25.13
CA SER A 310 6.24 -15.08 24.72
C SER A 310 7.42 -15.55 25.57
N THR A 311 7.25 -16.68 26.27
CA THR A 311 8.40 -17.46 26.80
C THR A 311 9.25 -18.08 25.68
N ARG A 312 8.99 -17.70 24.42
CA ARG A 312 9.55 -18.28 23.21
C ARG A 312 10.73 -17.44 22.77
N ASP A 313 11.79 -18.10 22.36
CA ASP A 313 12.91 -17.43 21.73
C ASP A 313 12.55 -16.99 20.29
N ARG A 314 13.32 -16.04 19.75
CA ARG A 314 13.13 -15.54 18.37
C ARG A 314 13.14 -16.68 17.32
N PRO A 315 14.06 -17.67 17.39
CA PRO A 315 14.05 -18.81 16.45
C PRO A 315 12.74 -19.60 16.44
N THR A 316 12.13 -19.83 17.61
CA THR A 316 10.82 -20.53 17.68
C THR A 316 9.73 -19.73 16.99
N ILE A 317 9.69 -18.41 17.20
CA ILE A 317 8.70 -17.52 16.57
C ILE A 317 8.84 -17.55 15.05
N TRP A 318 10.07 -17.45 14.54
CA TRP A 318 10.38 -17.52 13.11
C TRP A 318 10.04 -18.89 12.50
N SER A 319 10.27 -19.97 13.24
CA SER A 319 9.87 -21.31 12.80
C SER A 319 8.35 -21.47 12.72
N GLU A 320 7.60 -20.97 13.72
CA GLU A 320 6.13 -20.98 13.68
C GLU A 320 5.59 -20.14 12.52
N LEU A 321 6.16 -18.95 12.30
CA LEU A 321 5.76 -18.07 11.19
C LEU A 321 6.06 -18.69 9.84
N SER A 322 7.25 -19.29 9.66
CA SER A 322 7.59 -20.03 8.43
C SER A 322 6.61 -21.18 8.18
N GLY A 323 6.25 -21.93 9.23
CA GLY A 323 5.22 -22.97 9.14
C GLY A 323 3.85 -22.41 8.72
N ALA A 324 3.46 -21.25 9.26
CA ALA A 324 2.21 -20.58 8.92
C ALA A 324 2.15 -20.03 7.48
N CYS A 325 3.29 -19.62 6.95
CA CYS A 325 3.43 -19.08 5.60
C CYS A 325 3.77 -20.14 4.54
N ARG A 326 3.75 -21.44 4.88
CA ARG A 326 4.18 -22.52 3.97
C ARG A 326 3.37 -22.62 2.67
N GLU A 327 2.09 -22.25 2.70
CA GLU A 327 1.19 -22.29 1.54
C GLU A 327 1.04 -20.91 0.87
N LEU A 328 1.88 -19.95 1.24
CA LEU A 328 1.83 -18.59 0.74
C LEU A 328 2.24 -18.55 -0.74
N LYS A 329 1.35 -18.01 -1.58
CA LYS A 329 1.55 -17.83 -3.02
C LYS A 329 1.91 -16.41 -3.39
N THR A 330 1.48 -15.44 -2.61
CA THR A 330 1.74 -14.02 -2.88
C THR A 330 2.25 -13.34 -1.62
N PHE A 331 3.40 -12.68 -1.73
CA PHE A 331 3.95 -11.86 -0.66
C PHE A 331 4.24 -10.46 -1.18
N GLN A 332 3.76 -9.43 -0.48
CA GLN A 332 3.99 -8.03 -0.80
C GLN A 332 4.37 -7.25 0.45
N ILE A 333 5.38 -6.40 0.33
CA ILE A 333 5.73 -5.41 1.36
C ILE A 333 6.22 -4.11 0.70
N GLY A 334 5.85 -2.98 1.29
CA GLY A 334 6.33 -1.67 0.85
C GLY A 334 5.53 -1.02 -0.30
N ARG A 335 4.40 -1.63 -0.70
CA ARG A 335 3.55 -1.13 -1.81
C ARG A 335 2.42 -0.21 -1.36
N ARG A 336 1.97 -0.30 -0.11
CA ARG A 336 0.85 0.48 0.48
C ARG A 336 1.31 1.04 1.81
N GLY A 337 0.88 2.24 2.22
CA GLY A 337 1.17 2.87 3.53
C GLY A 337 2.65 3.18 3.84
N MET A 338 3.57 2.47 3.21
CA MET A 338 5.02 2.53 3.35
C MET A 338 5.69 3.34 2.24
N HIS A 339 5.02 4.39 1.72
CA HIS A 339 5.62 5.27 0.71
C HIS A 339 6.43 6.42 1.31
N CYS A 340 6.32 6.62 2.63
CA CYS A 340 7.03 7.66 3.33
C CYS A 340 8.36 7.12 3.87
N THR A 341 9.48 7.68 3.38
CA THR A 341 10.78 7.44 4.00
C THR A 341 10.95 8.36 5.23
N PRO A 342 11.02 7.83 6.46
CA PRO A 342 11.46 8.66 7.58
C PRO A 342 12.89 9.16 7.34
N TYR A 343 13.14 10.44 7.64
CA TYR A 343 14.51 10.94 7.66
C TYR A 343 15.36 10.12 8.65
N ARG A 344 16.47 9.58 8.14
CA ARG A 344 17.39 8.73 8.89
C ARG A 344 18.83 9.03 8.44
N GLU A 345 19.68 9.43 9.37
CA GLU A 345 21.10 9.76 9.12
C GLU A 345 22.04 8.55 9.16
N GLN A 346 21.61 7.46 9.78
CA GLN A 346 22.43 6.26 10.01
C GLN A 346 21.70 5.00 9.58
N ARG A 347 22.44 3.93 9.29
CA ARG A 347 21.84 2.62 9.01
C ARG A 347 21.08 2.11 10.24
N ILE A 348 20.09 1.26 9.98
CA ILE A 348 19.42 0.48 11.01
C ILE A 348 20.47 -0.40 11.70
N SER A 349 20.38 -0.51 13.02
CA SER A 349 21.33 -1.31 13.80
C SER A 349 21.29 -2.78 13.37
N PRO A 350 22.41 -3.52 13.46
CA PRO A 350 22.44 -4.94 13.09
C PRO A 350 21.37 -5.79 13.78
N GLU A 351 21.11 -5.55 15.08
CA GLU A 351 20.07 -6.26 15.82
C GLU A 351 18.66 -6.04 15.22
N ASN A 352 18.36 -4.81 14.80
CA ASN A 352 17.07 -4.50 14.19
C ASN A 352 16.99 -5.06 12.76
N CYS A 353 18.08 -5.03 12.01
CA CYS A 353 18.18 -5.71 10.72
C CYS A 353 17.93 -7.22 10.86
N ASP A 354 18.42 -7.87 11.91
CA ASP A 354 18.15 -9.29 12.16
C ASP A 354 16.66 -9.59 12.36
N ILE A 355 15.91 -8.67 12.97
CA ILE A 355 14.46 -8.81 13.14
C ILE A 355 13.74 -8.66 11.79
N ILE A 356 14.10 -7.63 11.02
CA ILE A 356 13.54 -7.40 9.67
C ILE A 356 13.83 -8.60 8.78
N ASN A 357 15.08 -9.06 8.76
CA ASN A 357 15.53 -10.19 7.96
C ASN A 357 14.91 -11.51 8.42
N GLY A 358 14.70 -11.69 9.73
CA GLY A 358 13.98 -12.84 10.27
C GLY A 358 12.53 -12.89 9.79
N TYR A 359 11.82 -11.75 9.84
CA TYR A 359 10.47 -11.64 9.32
C TYR A 359 10.42 -11.89 7.81
N LEU A 360 11.17 -11.14 7.00
CA LEU A 360 11.18 -11.25 5.55
C LEU A 360 11.66 -12.63 5.07
N GLY A 361 12.71 -13.15 5.68
CA GLY A 361 13.26 -14.45 5.35
C GLY A 361 12.27 -15.58 5.58
N THR A 362 11.50 -15.54 6.67
CA THR A 362 10.48 -16.55 6.96
C THR A 362 9.29 -16.45 6.01
N THR A 363 8.79 -15.25 5.71
CA THR A 363 7.65 -15.06 4.79
C THR A 363 8.01 -15.38 3.33
N CYS A 364 9.25 -15.11 2.92
CA CYS A 364 9.74 -15.42 1.57
C CYS A 364 10.16 -16.89 1.38
N SER A 365 10.27 -17.68 2.46
CA SER A 365 10.69 -19.10 2.39
C SER A 365 9.61 -20.08 1.92
N SER A 366 8.42 -19.60 1.57
CA SER A 366 7.33 -20.45 1.11
C SER A 366 7.71 -21.19 -0.18
N PRO A 367 7.59 -22.54 -0.24
CA PRO A 367 7.83 -23.28 -1.48
C PRO A 367 6.77 -23.00 -2.55
N GLU A 368 5.57 -22.57 -2.17
CA GLU A 368 4.44 -22.31 -3.08
C GLU A 368 4.39 -20.88 -3.62
N LEU A 369 5.41 -20.07 -3.34
CA LEU A 369 5.43 -18.66 -3.68
C LEU A 369 5.41 -18.44 -5.21
N GLU A 370 4.37 -17.81 -5.72
CA GLU A 370 4.16 -17.53 -7.15
C GLU A 370 4.50 -16.07 -7.50
N SER A 371 4.31 -15.14 -6.56
CA SER A 371 4.52 -13.70 -6.77
C SER A 371 5.13 -13.03 -5.53
N VAL A 372 6.19 -12.25 -5.75
CA VAL A 372 6.87 -11.47 -4.68
C VAL A 372 7.03 -10.02 -5.10
N TYR A 373 6.66 -9.12 -4.19
CA TYR A 373 6.96 -7.69 -4.29
C TYR A 373 7.62 -7.22 -2.99
N ILE A 374 8.82 -6.67 -3.08
CA ILE A 374 9.54 -6.13 -1.92
C ILE A 374 10.08 -4.76 -2.30
N SER A 375 9.60 -3.72 -1.62
CA SER A 375 10.19 -2.40 -1.66
C SER A 375 10.76 -2.04 -0.28
N MET A 376 12.06 -1.75 -0.24
CA MET A 376 12.76 -1.35 0.99
C MET A 376 13.03 0.15 1.06
N CYS A 377 12.36 0.95 0.21
CA CYS A 377 12.46 2.41 0.17
C CYS A 377 12.31 3.10 1.55
N PRO A 378 11.42 2.67 2.47
CA PRO A 378 11.31 3.25 3.82
C PRO A 378 12.55 3.10 4.70
N PHE A 379 13.42 2.14 4.37
CA PHE A 379 14.59 1.81 5.17
C PHE A 379 15.88 2.47 4.64
N ARG A 380 15.79 3.32 3.61
CA ARG A 380 16.94 4.09 3.11
C ARG A 380 17.47 5.08 4.15
N VAL A 381 18.76 5.35 4.09
CA VAL A 381 19.44 6.41 4.85
C VAL A 381 19.49 7.63 3.94
N CYS A 382 18.91 8.74 4.40
CA CYS A 382 18.97 10.02 3.69
C CYS A 382 20.36 10.64 3.89
N GLY A 383 21.07 10.94 2.82
CA GLY A 383 22.33 11.67 2.88
C GLY A 383 22.18 13.01 3.62
N SER A 384 23.02 13.27 4.61
CA SER A 384 23.00 14.54 5.37
C SER A 384 23.57 15.73 4.59
N ARG A 385 24.23 15.47 3.44
CA ARG A 385 24.79 16.47 2.54
C ARG A 385 24.30 16.21 1.12
N LYS A 386 24.14 17.29 0.33
CA LYS A 386 23.77 17.22 -1.09
C LYS A 386 24.64 16.28 -1.94
N ASP A 387 25.86 15.99 -1.48
CA ASP A 387 26.84 15.18 -2.22
C ASP A 387 27.03 13.76 -1.65
N SER A 388 26.33 13.39 -0.56
CA SER A 388 26.39 12.03 -0.01
C SER A 388 25.23 11.22 -0.57
N PRO A 389 25.48 10.12 -1.31
CA PRO A 389 24.39 9.30 -1.83
C PRO A 389 23.60 8.65 -0.70
N ASP A 390 22.31 8.47 -0.94
CA ASP A 390 21.45 7.69 -0.07
C ASP A 390 21.96 6.25 0.01
N LEU A 391 21.91 5.67 1.21
CA LEU A 391 22.27 4.27 1.42
C LEU A 391 21.00 3.43 1.48
N LEU A 392 20.91 2.39 0.65
CA LEU A 392 19.76 1.49 0.61
C LEU A 392 19.87 0.38 1.67
N TYR A 393 18.77 -0.34 1.87
CA TYR A 393 18.71 -1.45 2.82
C TYR A 393 19.49 -2.67 2.33
N GLN A 394 20.34 -3.26 3.17
CA GLN A 394 21.12 -4.44 2.81
C GLN A 394 20.25 -5.71 2.83
N ALA A 395 19.88 -6.19 1.65
CA ALA A 395 18.85 -7.23 1.48
C ALA A 395 19.41 -8.65 1.31
N GLY A 396 20.73 -8.83 1.17
CA GLY A 396 21.33 -10.13 0.82
C GLY A 396 20.91 -11.30 1.71
N SER A 397 20.71 -11.06 3.01
CA SER A 397 20.32 -12.07 4.00
C SER A 397 18.97 -12.74 3.71
N PHE A 398 17.93 -11.97 3.36
CA PHE A 398 16.60 -12.53 3.07
C PHE A 398 16.42 -12.90 1.59
N LEU A 399 17.12 -12.23 0.66
CA LEU A 399 17.05 -12.56 -0.76
C LEU A 399 17.59 -13.96 -1.06
N ARG A 400 18.62 -14.42 -0.34
CA ARG A 400 19.13 -15.81 -0.44
C ARG A 400 18.10 -16.88 -0.07
N LEU A 401 17.08 -16.51 0.71
CA LEU A 401 16.02 -17.43 1.15
C LEU A 401 14.87 -17.52 0.15
N LEU A 402 14.87 -16.66 -0.88
CA LEU A 402 13.88 -16.69 -1.94
C LEU A 402 14.23 -17.79 -2.95
N ASN A 403 13.72 -19.00 -2.74
CA ASN A 403 14.10 -20.19 -3.52
C ASN A 403 12.91 -21.00 -4.05
N SER A 404 11.74 -20.37 -4.23
CA SER A 404 10.55 -21.09 -4.68
C SER A 404 10.59 -21.42 -6.18
N SER A 405 10.40 -22.71 -6.49
CA SER A 405 10.24 -23.21 -7.85
C SER A 405 8.92 -22.82 -8.53
N SER A 406 7.97 -22.26 -7.78
CA SER A 406 6.66 -21.83 -8.26
C SER A 406 6.63 -20.36 -8.69
N LEU A 407 7.73 -19.62 -8.51
CA LEU A 407 7.79 -18.19 -8.84
C LEU A 407 7.46 -17.94 -10.31
N THR A 408 6.65 -16.92 -10.52
CA THR A 408 6.30 -16.39 -11.84
C THR A 408 6.51 -14.89 -11.93
N ARG A 409 6.48 -14.19 -10.79
CA ARG A 409 6.65 -12.74 -10.70
C ARG A 409 7.56 -12.40 -9.53
N ILE A 410 8.56 -11.57 -9.77
CA ILE A 410 9.42 -11.01 -8.73
C ILE A 410 9.63 -9.51 -9.01
N GLU A 411 9.44 -8.70 -7.98
CA GLU A 411 9.75 -7.27 -8.00
C GLU A 411 10.54 -6.93 -6.74
N ILE A 412 11.79 -6.54 -6.91
CA ILE A 412 12.67 -6.10 -5.82
C ILE A 412 13.06 -4.65 -6.08
N LEU A 413 12.80 -3.79 -5.11
CA LEU A 413 12.99 -2.36 -5.23
C LEU A 413 13.77 -1.80 -4.04
N ASN A 414 14.64 -0.82 -4.30
CA ASN A 414 15.29 0.02 -3.29
C ASN A 414 16.18 -0.78 -2.30
N VAL A 415 17.06 -1.64 -2.80
CA VAL A 415 17.94 -2.49 -1.97
C VAL A 415 19.42 -2.37 -2.34
N GLU A 416 20.26 -2.60 -1.34
CA GLU A 416 21.69 -2.86 -1.49
C GLU A 416 21.94 -4.37 -1.34
N VAL A 417 22.76 -4.94 -2.21
CA VAL A 417 23.05 -6.38 -2.24
C VAL A 417 24.46 -6.62 -2.78
N SER A 418 25.11 -7.74 -2.44
CA SER A 418 26.35 -8.12 -3.14
C SER A 418 26.00 -8.72 -4.51
N GLY A 419 26.90 -8.58 -5.48
CA GLY A 419 26.73 -9.18 -6.82
C GLY A 419 26.56 -10.69 -6.75
N SER A 420 27.29 -11.36 -5.83
CA SER A 420 27.17 -12.80 -5.60
C SER A 420 25.81 -13.22 -5.01
N ASP A 421 25.21 -12.39 -4.16
CA ASP A 421 23.90 -12.67 -3.57
C ASP A 421 22.78 -12.47 -4.59
N LEU A 422 22.91 -11.42 -5.40
CA LEU A 422 22.00 -11.16 -6.50
C LEU A 422 22.07 -12.26 -7.57
N GLU A 423 23.28 -12.66 -7.97
CA GLU A 423 23.53 -13.75 -8.90
C GLU A 423 22.93 -15.06 -8.39
N SER A 424 23.17 -15.40 -7.12
CA SER A 424 22.64 -16.60 -6.46
C SER A 424 21.11 -16.60 -6.46
N MET A 425 20.48 -15.49 -6.06
CA MET A 425 19.03 -15.35 -6.07
C MET A 425 18.46 -15.55 -7.48
N ILE A 426 18.98 -14.83 -8.48
CA ILE A 426 18.49 -14.91 -9.86
C ILE A 426 18.71 -16.30 -10.47
N SER A 427 19.83 -16.95 -10.14
CA SER A 427 20.14 -18.32 -10.58
C SER A 427 19.13 -19.36 -10.10
N THR A 428 18.46 -19.12 -8.98
CA THR A 428 17.45 -20.04 -8.42
C THR A 428 16.07 -19.89 -9.05
N LEU A 429 15.84 -18.85 -9.86
CA LEU A 429 14.53 -18.58 -10.45
C LEU A 429 14.13 -19.64 -11.50
N PRO A 430 12.85 -20.04 -11.56
CA PRO A 430 12.37 -21.05 -12.50
C PRO A 430 12.26 -20.50 -13.93
N ARG A 431 13.33 -20.66 -14.71
CA ARG A 431 13.53 -20.08 -16.05
C ARG A 431 12.29 -20.11 -16.97
N TYR A 432 11.62 -21.26 -17.08
CA TYR A 432 10.48 -21.46 -18.01
C TYR A 432 9.13 -20.93 -17.53
N ARG A 433 9.00 -20.57 -16.24
CA ARG A 433 7.73 -20.12 -15.64
C ARG A 433 7.73 -18.63 -15.32
N MET A 434 8.90 -17.99 -15.29
CA MET A 434 9.01 -16.56 -15.06
C MET A 434 8.24 -15.78 -16.14
N ARG A 435 7.39 -14.88 -15.66
CA ARG A 435 6.57 -13.97 -16.47
C ARG A 435 6.97 -12.52 -16.29
N HIS A 436 7.47 -12.15 -15.11
CA HIS A 436 7.87 -10.78 -14.83
C HIS A 436 9.00 -10.75 -13.80
N ILE A 437 10.07 -10.03 -14.11
CA ILE A 437 11.19 -9.73 -13.22
C ILE A 437 11.38 -8.22 -13.25
N ARG A 438 11.30 -7.58 -12.08
CA ARG A 438 11.59 -6.16 -11.93
C ARG A 438 12.66 -5.96 -10.87
N LEU A 439 13.75 -5.30 -11.26
CA LEU A 439 14.82 -4.88 -10.37
C LEU A 439 14.95 -3.35 -10.51
N CYS A 440 14.53 -2.60 -9.50
CA CYS A 440 14.53 -1.13 -9.50
C CYS A 440 15.34 -0.60 -8.32
N ASP A 441 16.17 0.42 -8.53
CA ASP A 441 16.98 1.03 -7.46
C ASP A 441 17.82 -0.03 -6.72
N ILE A 442 18.59 -0.82 -7.48
CA ILE A 442 19.47 -1.85 -6.92
C ILE A 442 20.89 -1.32 -6.87
N THR A 443 21.50 -1.35 -5.69
CA THR A 443 22.91 -1.00 -5.51
C THR A 443 23.74 -2.26 -5.22
N VAL A 444 24.70 -2.58 -6.09
CA VAL A 444 25.67 -3.65 -5.85
C VAL A 444 26.87 -3.11 -5.08
N ASN A 445 27.00 -3.48 -3.81
CA ASN A 445 28.07 -2.96 -2.93
C ASN A 445 29.42 -3.67 -3.12
N GLU A 446 29.40 -4.93 -3.52
CA GLU A 446 30.58 -5.75 -3.80
C GLU A 446 30.33 -6.62 -5.03
N GLY A 447 31.28 -6.71 -5.96
CA GLY A 447 31.12 -7.45 -7.21
C GLY A 447 30.50 -6.61 -8.34
N GLY A 448 29.75 -7.25 -9.23
CA GLY A 448 29.15 -6.61 -10.40
C GLY A 448 27.85 -7.29 -10.85
N PHE A 449 27.23 -6.71 -11.87
CA PHE A 449 25.99 -7.16 -12.50
C PHE A 449 26.20 -8.07 -13.70
N ALA A 450 27.42 -8.16 -14.24
CA ALA A 450 27.69 -8.91 -15.47
C ALA A 450 27.08 -10.33 -15.48
N ASP A 451 27.35 -11.12 -14.44
CA ASP A 451 26.83 -12.49 -14.32
C ASP A 451 25.31 -12.53 -14.13
N THR A 452 24.77 -11.60 -13.33
CA THR A 452 23.32 -11.47 -13.12
C THR A 452 22.59 -11.17 -14.44
N VAL A 453 23.10 -10.23 -15.22
CA VAL A 453 22.50 -9.83 -16.51
C VAL A 453 22.54 -10.98 -17.51
N GLU A 454 23.63 -11.75 -17.52
CA GLU A 454 23.75 -12.94 -18.38
C GLU A 454 22.73 -14.02 -18.01
N ILE A 455 22.49 -14.26 -16.71
CA ILE A 455 21.45 -15.20 -16.26
C ILE A 455 20.05 -14.69 -16.66
N LEU A 456 19.77 -13.39 -16.48
CA LEU A 456 18.50 -12.79 -16.89
C LEU A 456 18.25 -12.92 -18.39
N ARG A 457 19.28 -12.74 -19.23
CA ARG A 457 19.20 -12.99 -20.67
C ARG A 457 18.82 -14.44 -20.95
N SER A 458 19.46 -15.39 -20.29
CA SER A 458 19.10 -16.81 -20.44
C SER A 458 17.65 -17.07 -20.03
N ILE A 459 17.14 -16.44 -18.96
CA ILE A 459 15.73 -16.54 -18.56
C ILE A 459 14.80 -15.98 -19.65
N LYS A 460 15.15 -14.84 -20.25
CA LYS A 460 14.37 -14.23 -21.35
C LYS A 460 14.31 -15.13 -22.58
N GLU A 461 15.42 -15.79 -22.91
CA GLU A 461 15.52 -16.71 -24.03
C GLU A 461 14.69 -17.98 -23.79
N ASP A 462 14.74 -18.53 -22.57
CA ASP A 462 14.00 -19.72 -22.14
C ASP A 462 12.49 -19.44 -21.99
N SER A 463 12.11 -18.27 -21.46
CA SER A 463 10.73 -17.80 -21.30
C SER A 463 10.45 -16.62 -22.23
N LYS A 464 10.02 -16.94 -23.46
CA LYS A 464 9.70 -15.96 -24.51
C LYS A 464 8.67 -14.89 -24.11
N SER A 465 7.91 -15.11 -23.04
CA SER A 465 6.92 -14.18 -22.51
C SER A 465 7.35 -13.48 -21.22
N CYS A 466 8.57 -13.74 -20.71
CA CYS A 466 9.05 -13.07 -19.50
C CYS A 466 9.33 -11.60 -19.81
N ASP A 467 8.66 -10.72 -19.08
CA ASP A 467 8.97 -9.30 -19.03
C ASP A 467 10.11 -9.08 -18.03
N ILE A 468 11.14 -8.32 -18.42
CA ILE A 468 12.30 -8.04 -17.57
C ILE A 468 12.52 -6.54 -17.59
N ASP A 469 12.31 -5.91 -16.43
CA ASP A 469 12.45 -4.49 -16.19
C ASP A 469 13.64 -4.25 -15.26
N LEU A 470 14.65 -3.55 -15.76
CA LEU A 470 15.84 -3.15 -15.03
C LEU A 470 15.91 -1.63 -15.06
N SER A 471 15.59 -1.00 -13.94
CA SER A 471 15.65 0.45 -13.80
C SER A 471 16.59 0.84 -12.67
N THR A 472 17.37 1.89 -12.90
CA THR A 472 18.10 2.57 -11.81
C THR A 472 19.07 1.65 -11.05
N LEU A 473 20.02 1.05 -11.78
CA LEU A 473 21.10 0.22 -11.21
C LEU A 473 22.31 1.09 -10.81
N TYR A 474 22.91 0.78 -9.66
CA TYR A 474 24.11 1.43 -9.13
C TYR A 474 25.11 0.40 -8.57
N GLY A 475 26.36 0.81 -8.41
CA GLY A 475 27.46 -0.05 -7.97
C GLY A 475 28.01 -0.91 -9.10
N GLY A 476 29.09 -1.64 -8.81
CA GLY A 476 29.78 -2.46 -9.82
C GLY A 476 30.13 -1.68 -11.09
N GLU A 477 29.65 -2.16 -12.23
CA GLU A 477 29.86 -1.58 -13.56
C GLU A 477 29.10 -0.26 -13.78
N PHE A 478 28.11 0.07 -12.95
CA PHE A 478 27.30 1.29 -13.07
C PHE A 478 27.81 2.45 -12.20
N GLY A 479 28.94 2.27 -11.51
CA GLY A 479 29.55 3.32 -10.69
C GLY A 479 28.75 3.64 -9.43
N PRO A 480 29.21 4.57 -8.57
CA PRO A 480 28.55 4.88 -7.31
C PRO A 480 27.15 5.49 -7.54
N SER A 481 26.26 5.30 -6.57
CA SER A 481 24.97 6.02 -6.55
C SER A 481 25.22 7.53 -6.57
N ARG A 482 24.46 8.27 -7.39
CA ARG A 482 24.50 9.74 -7.45
C ARG A 482 23.57 10.42 -6.44
N GLY A 483 22.98 9.65 -5.53
CA GLY A 483 21.95 10.12 -4.60
C GLY A 483 20.58 10.24 -5.28
N PHE A 484 19.53 10.21 -4.47
CA PHE A 484 18.15 10.40 -4.95
C PHE A 484 17.94 11.90 -5.15
N ASP A 485 17.75 12.36 -6.40
CA ASP A 485 17.18 13.68 -6.61
C ASP A 485 15.69 13.56 -6.28
N GLY A 486 15.23 14.21 -5.22
CA GLY A 486 13.83 14.11 -4.77
C GLY A 486 12.77 14.52 -5.79
N SER A 487 13.17 14.87 -7.02
CA SER A 487 12.35 15.21 -8.19
C SER A 487 11.92 14.02 -9.03
N SER A 488 12.60 12.87 -8.96
CA SER A 488 12.16 11.73 -9.78
C SER A 488 10.89 11.13 -9.19
N SER A 489 9.76 11.46 -9.82
CA SER A 489 8.56 10.67 -9.65
C SER A 489 8.92 9.24 -10.07
N LEU A 490 8.46 8.23 -9.34
CA LEU A 490 8.67 6.79 -9.58
C LEU A 490 8.22 6.30 -11.00
N PHE A 491 7.93 7.22 -11.92
CA PHE A 491 7.26 7.01 -13.20
C PHE A 491 7.69 8.00 -14.31
N ASP A 492 8.76 8.78 -14.18
CA ASP A 492 9.17 9.70 -15.26
C ASP A 492 10.11 9.04 -16.29
N ASP A 493 9.85 9.33 -17.57
CA ASP A 493 10.64 8.87 -18.72
C ASP A 493 12.13 9.31 -18.63
N GLU A 494 12.43 10.35 -17.82
CA GLU A 494 13.78 10.90 -17.60
C GLU A 494 14.74 9.90 -16.91
N ASP A 495 14.22 9.00 -16.06
CA ASP A 495 15.04 7.97 -15.39
C ASP A 495 15.56 6.90 -16.36
N GLY A 496 14.78 6.62 -17.41
CA GLY A 496 15.16 5.69 -18.48
C GLY A 496 16.31 6.23 -19.31
N ASP A 497 16.24 7.51 -19.70
CA ASP A 497 17.31 8.19 -20.45
C ASP A 497 18.58 8.28 -19.59
N ALA A 498 18.46 8.65 -18.31
CA ALA A 498 19.61 8.70 -17.40
C ALA A 498 20.26 7.32 -17.17
N PHE A 499 19.50 6.22 -17.23
CA PHE A 499 20.02 4.86 -17.17
C PHE A 499 20.81 4.50 -18.43
N CYS A 500 20.29 4.85 -19.62
CA CYS A 500 20.98 4.68 -20.90
C CYS A 500 22.28 5.49 -20.94
N ASP A 501 22.24 6.75 -20.51
CA ASP A 501 23.41 7.63 -20.46
C ASP A 501 24.52 7.04 -19.57
N ARG A 502 24.18 6.43 -18.42
CA ARG A 502 25.17 5.77 -17.55
C ARG A 502 25.80 4.54 -18.19
N LEU A 503 25.00 3.72 -18.89
CA LEU A 503 25.50 2.57 -19.64
C LEU A 503 26.48 2.98 -20.74
N GLU A 504 26.22 4.11 -21.39
CA GLU A 504 27.10 4.70 -22.41
C GLU A 504 28.35 5.34 -21.79
N GLU A 505 28.20 6.15 -20.73
CA GLU A 505 29.28 6.85 -20.02
C GLU A 505 30.30 5.87 -19.43
N HIS A 506 29.85 4.76 -18.85
CA HIS A 506 30.72 3.80 -18.17
C HIS A 506 31.28 2.71 -19.10
N MET A 507 31.10 2.86 -20.43
CA MET A 507 31.80 2.10 -21.47
C MET A 507 31.83 0.59 -21.22
N HIS A 508 30.67 0.00 -20.95
CA HIS A 508 30.56 -1.46 -20.88
C HIS A 508 29.74 -2.01 -22.08
N PRO A 509 30.30 -2.00 -23.32
CA PRO A 509 29.60 -2.43 -24.53
C PRO A 509 28.89 -3.79 -24.43
N PRO A 510 29.39 -4.80 -23.68
CA PRO A 510 28.66 -6.05 -23.49
C PRO A 510 27.37 -5.84 -22.68
N LEU A 511 27.40 -5.08 -21.59
CA LEU A 511 26.21 -4.83 -20.77
C LEU A 511 25.19 -3.98 -21.52
N LEU A 512 25.63 -2.96 -22.26
CA LEU A 512 24.76 -2.14 -23.10
C LEU A 512 24.03 -2.99 -24.15
N ARG A 513 24.73 -3.92 -24.82
CA ARG A 513 24.10 -4.85 -25.78
C ARG A 513 23.12 -5.80 -25.09
N LEU A 514 23.44 -6.27 -23.89
CA LEU A 514 22.61 -7.19 -23.11
C LEU A 514 21.34 -6.51 -22.58
N THR A 515 21.45 -5.30 -22.02
CA THR A 515 20.30 -4.53 -21.52
C THR A 515 19.40 -4.08 -22.66
N THR A 516 19.96 -3.64 -23.79
CA THR A 516 19.19 -3.29 -25.00
C THR A 516 18.43 -4.50 -25.56
N ALA A 517 19.02 -5.70 -25.51
CA ALA A 517 18.36 -6.93 -25.94
C ALA A 517 17.22 -7.36 -24.99
N LEU A 518 17.39 -7.17 -23.67
CA LEU A 518 16.37 -7.47 -22.66
C LEU A 518 15.12 -6.59 -22.81
N HIS A 519 15.32 -5.31 -23.16
CA HIS A 519 14.25 -4.34 -23.37
C HIS A 519 13.57 -4.43 -24.75
N GLY A 520 14.07 -5.29 -25.66
CA GLY A 520 13.39 -5.71 -26.89
C GLY A 520 12.59 -4.61 -27.61
N ALA A 521 13.31 -3.75 -28.34
CA ALA A 521 12.82 -2.63 -29.16
C ALA A 521 12.60 -1.30 -28.43
N LEU A 522 13.54 -0.38 -28.71
CA LEU A 522 13.47 1.07 -28.56
C LEU A 522 12.33 1.71 -29.40
N ASP A 523 11.12 1.16 -29.41
CA ASP A 523 9.97 1.80 -30.07
C ASP A 523 9.40 2.97 -29.24
N ARG A 524 10.12 3.41 -28.19
CA ARG A 524 9.76 4.58 -27.38
C ARG A 524 10.91 5.54 -27.04
N ILE A 525 12.12 5.36 -27.55
CA ILE A 525 13.15 6.42 -27.42
C ILE A 525 12.99 7.41 -28.58
N ARG A 526 12.51 8.61 -28.27
CA ARG A 526 12.63 9.76 -29.17
C ARG A 526 14.09 10.22 -29.12
N VAL A 527 14.82 9.93 -30.18
CA VAL A 527 16.13 10.54 -30.42
C VAL A 527 15.97 12.08 -30.41
N PRO A 528 16.77 12.83 -29.63
CA PRO A 528 16.83 14.29 -29.73
C PRO A 528 17.17 14.71 -31.17
N LYS A 529 16.48 15.73 -31.69
CA LYS A 529 16.55 16.14 -33.09
C LYS A 529 17.88 16.73 -33.56
N ASP A 530 18.90 16.80 -32.71
CA ASP A 530 20.11 17.58 -32.98
C ASP A 530 21.37 16.74 -32.85
N VAL A 531 21.61 15.88 -33.84
CA VAL A 531 22.98 15.47 -34.22
C VAL A 531 23.06 15.53 -35.74
N GLU A 532 23.37 16.72 -36.24
CA GLU A 532 23.84 16.91 -37.61
C GLU A 532 25.26 16.35 -37.77
N GLU A 533 25.46 15.69 -38.91
CA GLU A 533 26.72 15.34 -39.58
C GLU A 533 27.52 14.12 -39.08
N ILE A 534 27.53 13.08 -39.91
CA ILE A 534 28.74 12.50 -40.57
C ILE A 534 28.27 11.50 -41.67
N PRO A 535 29.01 11.31 -42.79
CA PRO A 535 28.41 11.15 -44.11
C PRO A 535 28.17 9.71 -44.60
N LYS A 536 27.19 9.63 -45.51
CA LYS A 536 26.73 8.50 -46.34
C LYS A 536 27.87 7.75 -47.05
N ILE A 537 27.89 6.41 -46.93
CA ILE A 537 28.36 5.50 -47.99
C ILE A 537 27.48 4.21 -48.05
N ILE A 538 26.59 4.19 -49.06
CA ILE A 538 26.31 3.14 -50.07
C ILE A 538 25.46 1.85 -49.76
N GLU A 539 24.30 1.84 -50.45
CA GLU A 539 23.59 0.80 -51.24
C GLU A 539 22.71 -0.36 -50.66
N SER A 540 21.39 -0.24 -50.96
CA SER A 540 20.47 -1.22 -51.60
C SER A 540 20.09 -2.51 -50.82
N GLN A 541 18.87 -3.05 -50.76
CA GLN A 541 17.56 -2.93 -51.41
C GLN A 541 16.50 -3.72 -50.54
N PRO A 542 15.19 -3.80 -50.88
CA PRO A 542 14.06 -3.73 -49.93
C PRO A 542 13.36 -5.06 -49.58
N THR A 543 12.49 -5.09 -48.55
CA THR A 543 11.20 -5.82 -48.60
C THR A 543 10.19 -5.53 -47.47
N SER A 544 8.92 -5.42 -47.91
CA SER A 544 7.60 -5.62 -47.27
C SER A 544 7.10 -4.75 -46.09
N LEU A 545 6.15 -3.88 -46.44
CA LEU A 545 5.10 -3.32 -45.57
C LEU A 545 4.24 -4.43 -44.93
N GLY A 546 4.02 -4.32 -43.62
CA GLY A 546 2.95 -4.99 -42.88
C GLY A 546 1.97 -3.95 -42.31
N THR A 547 0.69 -4.16 -42.59
CA THR A 547 -0.45 -3.28 -42.31
C THR A 547 -0.71 -3.12 -40.81
N VAL A 548 -0.71 -1.88 -40.29
CA VAL A 548 -1.19 -1.56 -38.94
C VAL A 548 -2.71 -1.39 -39.00
N THR A 549 -3.46 -2.23 -38.28
CA THR A 549 -4.91 -2.10 -38.13
C THR A 549 -5.22 -1.41 -36.80
N LEU A 550 -5.67 -0.15 -36.85
CA LEU A 550 -6.20 0.56 -35.69
C LEU A 550 -7.63 0.06 -35.41
N ARG A 551 -7.86 -0.59 -34.27
CA ARG A 551 -9.20 -0.92 -33.77
C ARG A 551 -9.74 0.24 -32.94
N TYR A 552 -10.86 0.81 -33.38
CA TYR A 552 -11.65 1.80 -32.67
C TYR A 552 -12.71 1.06 -31.79
N ASN A 553 -12.79 1.39 -30.50
CA ASN A 553 -13.72 0.76 -29.54
C ASN A 553 -15.14 1.33 -29.68
N GLN A 554 -16.12 0.46 -29.94
CA GLN A 554 -17.57 0.75 -30.05
C GLN A 554 -18.39 0.23 -28.83
N GLU A 555 -17.77 0.12 -27.65
CA GLU A 555 -18.39 -0.58 -26.50
C GLU A 555 -19.35 0.26 -25.64
N THR A 556 -19.50 1.56 -25.89
CA THR A 556 -20.33 2.44 -25.04
C THR A 556 -21.82 2.45 -25.39
N GLU A 557 -22.22 2.01 -26.59
CA GLU A 557 -23.61 2.10 -27.06
C GLU A 557 -24.48 0.90 -26.66
N GLY A 558 -23.88 -0.26 -26.35
CA GLY A 558 -24.59 -1.47 -25.93
C GLY A 558 -25.12 -1.41 -24.49
N LEU A 559 -24.41 -0.70 -23.60
CA LEU A 559 -24.70 -0.64 -22.17
C LEU A 559 -25.92 0.24 -21.83
N ALA A 560 -26.14 1.32 -22.58
CA ALA A 560 -27.32 2.17 -22.40
C ALA A 560 -28.63 1.42 -22.71
N LYS A 561 -28.60 0.43 -23.61
CA LYS A 561 -29.77 -0.38 -23.97
C LYS A 561 -30.13 -1.42 -22.91
N LEU A 562 -29.15 -2.01 -22.22
CA LEU A 562 -29.39 -2.99 -21.15
C LEU A 562 -29.95 -2.35 -19.88
N VAL A 563 -29.48 -1.15 -19.51
CA VAL A 563 -30.02 -0.38 -18.37
C VAL A 563 -31.46 0.10 -18.63
N ALA A 564 -31.79 0.42 -19.88
CA ALA A 564 -33.15 0.78 -20.27
C ALA A 564 -34.13 -0.40 -20.19
N ILE A 565 -33.68 -1.62 -20.48
CA ILE A 565 -34.53 -2.84 -20.39
C ILE A 565 -34.82 -3.19 -18.92
N ALA A 566 -33.83 -3.08 -18.03
CA ALA A 566 -34.03 -3.35 -16.60
C ALA A 566 -34.96 -2.32 -15.90
N LYS A 567 -34.95 -1.05 -16.36
CA LYS A 567 -35.89 -0.01 -15.87
C LYS A 567 -37.31 -0.17 -16.43
N ALA A 568 -37.48 -0.79 -17.59
CA ALA A 568 -38.80 -1.03 -18.17
C ALA A 568 -39.55 -2.18 -17.46
N GLU A 569 -38.84 -3.20 -16.98
CA GLU A 569 -39.44 -4.34 -16.25
C GLU A 569 -39.84 -4.00 -14.81
N THR A 570 -39.37 -2.90 -14.23
CA THR A 570 -39.78 -2.42 -12.89
C THR A 570 -41.03 -1.55 -12.90
N LEU A 571 -41.52 -1.12 -14.07
CA LEU A 571 -42.75 -0.32 -14.21
C LEU A 571 -43.97 -1.14 -14.65
N VAL A 572 -43.81 -2.44 -14.91
CA VAL A 572 -44.89 -3.36 -15.24
C VAL A 572 -44.71 -4.64 -14.41
N GLY A 573 -45.02 -4.54 -13.11
CA GLY A 573 -45.00 -5.64 -12.15
C GLY A 573 -45.79 -5.27 -10.91
#